data_AF-A0A7W1R8Q8-F1
#
_entry.id   AF-A0A7W1R8Q8-F1
#
_cell.length_a   1.000
_cell.length_b   1.000
_cell.length_c   1.000
_cell.angle_alpha   90.00
_cell.angle_beta   90.00
_cell.angle_gamma   90.00
#
_symmetry.space_group_name_H-M   'P 1'
#
loop_
_entity.id
_entity.type
_entity.pdbx_description
1 polymer ?
#
loop_
_entity_poly.entity_id
_entity_poly.type
_entity_poly.pdbx_seq_one_letter_code
_entity_poly.pdbx_strand_id
1 'polypeptide(L)'
;MVPYAGDALGKTAKGARLTKKINNLRKRIAAGIQALNAVKAGASSAIRRRAAAAVRARLKKEAADKAARNATCKPCAKATGGSRFGTQSPKDGWVNGGERGNSGWKHPDPNSKAAKDINEITGGQPVQFREGFPVFTPYAKKRVEINMRGDHYHDFKDANKAAGFGDTAEPPKGFTWHHHEDGVTMELVPQKLHNNVKPHTGGASIAEELSSDVGY
;
A
#
# COMPACT_ATOMS: atom_id res chain seq x y z
N MET A 1 -19.40 62.13 -49.50
CA MET A 1 -19.92 61.01 -48.68
C MET A 1 -19.00 59.82 -48.91
N VAL A 2 -18.11 59.51 -47.96
CA VAL A 2 -17.13 58.41 -48.08
C VAL A 2 -17.79 57.13 -47.60
N PRO A 3 -17.79 56.01 -48.36
CA PRO A 3 -18.55 54.83 -47.97
C PRO A 3 -17.83 54.08 -46.82
N TYR A 4 -18.60 53.83 -45.77
CA TYR A 4 -18.27 53.00 -44.62
C TYR A 4 -18.24 51.51 -45.03
N ALA A 5 -17.27 51.11 -45.85
CA ALA A 5 -17.11 49.74 -46.35
C ALA A 5 -16.05 48.92 -45.59
N GLY A 6 -15.27 49.56 -44.69
CA GLY A 6 -14.15 48.92 -44.00
C GLY A 6 -14.53 47.98 -42.86
N ASP A 7 -15.74 48.12 -42.28
CA ASP A 7 -16.06 47.52 -40.99
C ASP A 7 -16.78 46.15 -41.10
N ALA A 8 -17.37 45.85 -42.26
CA ALA A 8 -18.03 44.56 -42.51
C ALA A 8 -17.01 43.45 -42.89
N LEU A 9 -15.98 43.78 -43.68
CA LEU A 9 -14.93 42.85 -44.10
C LEU A 9 -13.95 42.48 -42.98
N GLY A 10 -13.69 43.41 -42.05
CA GLY A 10 -12.84 43.14 -40.88
C GLY A 10 -13.47 42.16 -39.87
N LYS A 11 -14.80 42.16 -39.76
CA LYS A 11 -15.55 41.27 -38.85
C LYS A 11 -15.60 39.83 -39.36
N THR A 12 -15.71 39.62 -40.68
CA THR A 12 -15.70 38.27 -41.29
C THR A 12 -14.32 37.62 -41.22
N ALA A 13 -13.24 38.37 -41.45
CA ALA A 13 -11.87 37.87 -41.32
C ALA A 13 -11.49 37.52 -39.87
N LYS A 14 -11.95 38.31 -38.88
CA LYS A 14 -11.80 37.99 -37.44
C LYS A 14 -12.63 36.76 -37.05
N GLY A 15 -13.85 36.64 -37.57
CA GLY A 15 -14.69 35.45 -37.42
C GLY A 15 -14.00 34.19 -37.93
N ALA A 16 -13.49 34.19 -39.16
CA ALA A 16 -12.78 33.05 -39.74
C ALA A 16 -11.50 32.66 -38.96
N ARG A 17 -10.74 33.66 -38.49
CA ARG A 17 -9.55 33.42 -37.65
C ARG A 17 -9.91 32.80 -36.30
N LEU A 18 -11.02 33.21 -35.69
CA LEU A 18 -11.52 32.64 -34.44
C LEU A 18 -11.96 31.18 -34.64
N THR A 19 -12.70 30.88 -35.70
CA THR A 19 -13.13 29.51 -36.04
C THR A 19 -11.92 28.60 -36.29
N LYS A 20 -10.88 29.09 -36.96
CA LYS A 20 -9.63 28.35 -37.20
C LYS A 20 -8.89 28.05 -35.89
N LYS A 21 -8.85 29.00 -34.95
CA LYS A 21 -8.27 28.77 -33.61
C LYS A 21 -9.04 27.73 -32.81
N ILE A 22 -10.38 27.77 -32.83
CA ILE A 22 -11.23 26.77 -32.15
C ILE A 22 -11.02 25.37 -32.74
N ASN A 23 -10.96 25.25 -34.07
CA ASN A 23 -10.70 23.96 -34.72
C ASN A 23 -9.30 23.42 -34.43
N ASN A 24 -8.28 24.28 -34.39
CA ASN A 24 -6.93 23.86 -33.99
C ASN A 24 -6.88 23.44 -32.51
N LEU A 25 -7.61 24.12 -31.63
CA LEU A 25 -7.71 23.74 -30.22
C LEU A 25 -8.40 22.37 -30.07
N ARG A 26 -9.52 22.15 -30.78
CA ARG A 26 -10.22 20.85 -30.81
C ARG A 26 -9.30 19.72 -31.28
N LYS A 27 -8.52 19.93 -32.35
CA LYS A 27 -7.55 18.94 -32.85
C LYS A 27 -6.46 18.64 -31.82
N ARG A 28 -5.95 19.66 -31.12
CA ARG A 28 -4.95 19.48 -30.07
C ARG A 28 -5.49 18.74 -28.86
N ILE A 29 -6.71 19.03 -28.44
CA ILE A 29 -7.38 18.30 -27.34
C ILE A 29 -7.59 16.83 -27.75
N ALA A 30 -8.08 16.57 -28.96
CA ALA A 30 -8.27 15.21 -29.46
C ALA A 30 -6.96 14.42 -29.54
N ALA A 31 -5.88 15.04 -30.05
CA ALA A 31 -4.55 14.44 -30.08
C ALA A 31 -3.99 14.18 -28.66
N GLY A 32 -4.25 15.08 -27.71
CA GLY A 32 -3.87 14.88 -26.30
C GLY A 32 -4.61 13.72 -25.64
N ILE A 33 -5.91 13.55 -25.91
CA ILE A 33 -6.71 12.42 -25.42
C ILE A 33 -6.19 11.10 -26.03
N GLN A 34 -5.87 11.08 -27.33
CA GLN A 34 -5.30 9.89 -27.97
C GLN A 34 -3.92 9.54 -27.43
N ALA A 35 -3.05 10.52 -27.19
CA ALA A 35 -1.75 10.31 -26.58
C ALA A 35 -1.88 9.76 -25.16
N LEU A 36 -2.81 10.28 -24.35
CA LEU A 36 -3.12 9.75 -23.02
C LEU A 36 -3.62 8.29 -23.09
N ASN A 37 -4.50 7.98 -24.05
CA ASN A 37 -4.97 6.61 -24.25
C ASN A 37 -3.86 5.67 -24.72
N ALA A 38 -2.94 6.12 -25.58
CA ALA A 38 -1.78 5.35 -26.02
C ALA A 38 -0.79 5.09 -24.87
N VAL A 39 -0.55 6.09 -24.00
CA VAL A 39 0.24 5.91 -22.77
C VAL A 39 -0.46 4.94 -21.81
N LYS A 40 -1.79 5.06 -21.65
CA LYS A 40 -2.59 4.16 -20.83
C LYS A 40 -2.58 2.74 -21.38
N ALA A 41 -2.56 2.56 -22.70
CA ALA A 41 -2.48 1.25 -23.36
C ALA A 41 -1.06 0.65 -23.31
N GLY A 42 -0.03 1.48 -23.48
CA GLY A 42 1.38 1.09 -23.53
C GLY A 42 2.03 0.80 -22.17
N ALA A 43 1.48 1.32 -21.07
CA ALA A 43 1.86 0.88 -19.73
C ALA A 43 1.45 -0.59 -19.54
N SER A 44 2.39 -1.47 -19.19
CA SER A 44 2.08 -2.88 -18.95
C SER A 44 0.98 -3.02 -17.89
N SER A 45 0.17 -4.08 -17.97
CA SER A 45 -0.88 -4.35 -16.97
C SER A 45 -0.33 -4.40 -15.54
N ALA A 46 0.93 -4.83 -15.36
CA ALA A 46 1.64 -4.80 -14.10
C ALA A 46 1.97 -3.37 -13.63
N ILE A 47 2.45 -2.49 -14.53
CA ILE A 47 2.68 -1.07 -14.21
C ILE A 47 1.37 -0.37 -13.89
N ARG A 48 0.29 -0.61 -14.65
CA ARG A 48 -1.05 -0.09 -14.37
C ARG A 48 -1.58 -0.55 -13.01
N ARG A 49 -1.40 -1.83 -12.66
CA ARG A 49 -1.83 -2.39 -11.36
C ARG A 49 -1.05 -1.79 -10.20
N ARG A 50 0.28 -1.68 -10.32
CA ARG A 50 1.13 -1.02 -9.32
C ARG A 50 0.81 0.46 -9.17
N ALA A 51 0.65 1.18 -10.28
CA ALA A 51 0.23 2.58 -10.23
C ALA A 51 -1.17 2.72 -9.59
N ALA A 52 -2.12 1.85 -9.93
CA ALA A 52 -3.45 1.85 -9.33
C ALA A 52 -3.45 1.43 -7.85
N ALA A 53 -2.55 0.53 -7.43
CA ALA A 53 -2.41 0.12 -6.05
C ALA A 53 -1.71 1.19 -5.21
N ALA A 54 -0.60 1.76 -5.69
CA ALA A 54 0.05 2.91 -5.05
C ALA A 54 -0.92 4.10 -4.93
N VAL A 55 -1.75 4.35 -5.95
CA VAL A 55 -2.82 5.35 -5.89
C VAL A 55 -3.87 4.97 -4.85
N ARG A 56 -4.33 3.71 -4.80
CA ARG A 56 -5.29 3.24 -3.78
C ARG A 56 -4.73 3.36 -2.36
N ALA A 57 -3.48 2.98 -2.14
CA ALA A 57 -2.80 3.12 -0.85
C ALA A 57 -2.71 4.60 -0.44
N ARG A 58 -2.33 5.48 -1.37
CA ARG A 58 -2.31 6.92 -1.12
C ARG A 58 -3.70 7.46 -0.79
N LEU A 59 -4.73 7.07 -1.54
CA LEU A 59 -6.11 7.49 -1.29
C LEU A 59 -6.64 6.99 0.06
N LYS A 60 -6.37 5.73 0.43
CA LYS A 60 -6.72 5.20 1.75
C LYS A 60 -6.00 5.95 2.86
N LYS A 61 -4.69 6.21 2.70
CA LYS A 61 -3.92 7.02 3.67
C LYS A 61 -4.47 8.45 3.78
N GLU A 62 -4.72 9.12 2.66
CA GLU A 62 -5.30 10.47 2.64
C GLU A 62 -6.69 10.51 3.28
N ALA A 63 -7.52 9.48 3.06
CA ALA A 63 -8.81 9.34 3.70
C ALA A 63 -8.69 9.15 5.22
N ALA A 64 -7.78 8.27 5.67
CA ALA A 64 -7.47 8.06 7.08
C ALA A 64 -6.91 9.33 7.74
N ASP A 65 -5.98 10.04 7.08
CA ASP A 65 -5.42 11.30 7.55
C ASP A 65 -6.51 12.38 7.67
N LYS A 66 -7.43 12.46 6.70
CA LYS A 66 -8.57 13.38 6.74
C LYS A 66 -9.54 13.04 7.87
N ALA A 67 -9.84 11.76 8.08
CA ALA A 67 -10.67 11.30 9.19
C ALA A 67 -10.02 11.65 10.54
N ALA A 68 -8.72 11.39 10.70
CA ALA A 68 -7.98 11.69 11.92
C ALA A 68 -7.92 13.20 12.23
N ARG A 69 -7.81 14.07 11.22
CA ARG A 69 -7.83 15.53 11.41
C ARG A 69 -9.19 16.07 11.86
N ASN A 70 -10.27 15.41 11.45
CA ASN A 70 -11.63 15.82 11.78
C ASN A 70 -12.17 15.17 13.06
N ALA A 71 -11.49 14.13 13.55
CA ALA A 71 -11.86 13.46 14.78
C ALA A 71 -11.38 14.27 15.99
N THR A 72 -12.28 14.56 16.93
CA THR A 72 -11.94 15.03 18.29
C THR A 72 -11.39 13.86 19.10
N CYS A 73 -10.20 13.39 18.74
CA CYS A 73 -9.46 12.41 19.52
C CYS A 73 -8.85 13.12 20.73
N LYS A 74 -8.85 12.47 21.90
CA LYS A 74 -7.87 12.84 22.94
C LYS A 74 -6.48 12.78 22.30
N PRO A 75 -5.53 13.67 22.66
CA PRO A 75 -4.16 13.53 22.20
C PRO A 75 -3.76 12.09 22.44
N CYS A 76 -3.34 11.38 21.40
CA CYS A 76 -2.80 10.03 21.55
C CYS A 76 -1.63 10.21 22.53
N ALA A 77 -1.86 9.91 23.82
CA ALA A 77 -0.80 9.91 24.81
C ALA A 77 0.27 9.05 24.17
N LYS A 78 1.44 9.65 23.87
CA LYS A 78 2.46 9.04 23.01
C LYS A 78 2.61 7.61 23.47
N ALA A 79 1.97 6.68 22.77
CA ALA A 79 1.89 5.31 23.24
C ALA A 79 3.27 4.75 22.91
N THR A 80 4.18 4.87 23.87
CA THR A 80 5.53 4.33 23.77
C THR A 80 5.41 2.83 23.97
N GLY A 81 6.08 2.04 23.14
CA GLY A 81 5.96 0.59 23.22
C GLY A 81 5.01 -0.04 22.20
N GLY A 82 5.19 -1.33 21.93
CA GLY A 82 4.41 -2.10 20.96
C GLY A 82 3.05 -2.60 21.49
N SER A 83 2.35 -1.71 22.18
CA SER A 83 0.89 -1.67 22.33
C SER A 83 0.29 -0.38 21.76
N ARG A 84 1.12 0.41 21.04
CA ARG A 84 0.68 1.62 20.36
C ARG A 84 -0.43 1.29 19.37
N PHE A 85 -1.53 2.03 19.45
CA PHE A 85 -2.68 1.87 18.55
C PHE A 85 -3.29 0.45 18.56
N GLY A 86 -3.26 -0.26 19.69
CA GLY A 86 -3.83 -1.61 19.79
C GLY A 86 -3.00 -2.71 19.15
N THR A 87 -1.78 -2.40 18.68
CA THR A 87 -0.84 -3.40 18.17
C THR A 87 -0.40 -4.38 19.26
N GLN A 88 -0.04 -5.59 18.87
CA GLN A 88 0.60 -6.57 19.72
C GLN A 88 2.06 -6.72 19.29
N SER A 89 2.93 -6.81 20.28
CA SER A 89 4.34 -7.12 20.12
C SER A 89 4.83 -7.91 21.33
N PRO A 90 5.97 -8.62 21.23
CA PRO A 90 6.55 -9.32 22.37
C PRO A 90 6.76 -8.39 23.58
N LYS A 91 6.60 -8.92 24.79
CA LYS A 91 6.83 -8.15 26.02
C LYS A 91 8.33 -8.00 26.29
N ASP A 92 9.07 -9.08 26.08
CA ASP A 92 10.50 -9.19 26.37
C ASP A 92 11.31 -9.51 25.11
N GLY A 93 12.64 -9.48 25.21
CA GLY A 93 13.54 -9.80 24.09
C GLY A 93 14.02 -8.60 23.28
N TRP A 94 13.79 -7.38 23.76
CA TRP A 94 14.24 -6.14 23.13
C TRP A 94 15.74 -5.94 23.33
N VAL A 95 16.47 -5.83 22.23
CA VAL A 95 17.94 -5.77 22.24
C VAL A 95 18.42 -4.49 22.92
N ASN A 96 19.38 -4.63 23.84
CA ASN A 96 20.02 -3.51 24.57
C ASN A 96 19.02 -2.58 25.29
N GLY A 97 17.90 -3.12 25.79
CA GLY A 97 16.86 -2.30 26.44
C GLY A 97 16.11 -1.39 25.45
N GLY A 98 16.13 -1.75 24.16
CA GLY A 98 15.45 -1.01 23.11
C GLY A 98 13.94 -0.87 23.35
N GLU A 99 13.36 0.18 22.76
CA GLU A 99 11.95 0.47 22.91
C GLU A 99 11.08 -0.64 22.29
N ARG A 100 10.19 -1.21 23.11
CA ARG A 100 9.21 -2.22 22.68
C ARG A 100 8.49 -1.76 21.41
N GLY A 101 8.43 -2.60 20.38
CA GLY A 101 7.74 -2.29 19.13
C GLY A 101 8.40 -1.25 18.22
N ASN A 102 9.53 -0.66 18.62
CA ASN A 102 10.28 0.32 17.82
C ASN A 102 11.79 0.02 17.77
N SER A 103 12.21 -1.21 18.12
CA SER A 103 13.62 -1.61 18.14
C SER A 103 13.82 -3.05 17.65
N GLY A 104 15.08 -3.48 17.62
CA GLY A 104 15.44 -4.87 17.35
C GLY A 104 14.95 -5.81 18.46
N TRP A 105 14.41 -6.95 18.06
CA TRP A 105 13.91 -8.01 18.92
C TRP A 105 14.63 -9.34 18.65
N LYS A 106 14.92 -10.07 19.72
CA LYS A 106 15.38 -11.46 19.71
C LYS A 106 14.51 -12.29 20.63
N HIS A 107 14.34 -13.57 20.33
CA HIS A 107 13.62 -14.46 21.22
C HIS A 107 14.27 -14.48 22.62
N PRO A 108 13.51 -14.30 23.73
CA PRO A 108 14.07 -14.17 25.07
C PRO A 108 14.90 -15.38 25.52
N ASP A 109 14.49 -16.59 25.11
CA ASP A 109 15.27 -17.81 25.30
C ASP A 109 16.07 -18.12 24.00
N PRO A 110 17.39 -17.88 23.97
CA PRO A 110 18.22 -18.11 22.78
C PRO A 110 18.44 -19.60 22.46
N ASN A 111 18.19 -20.51 23.41
CA ASN A 111 18.38 -21.95 23.23
C ASN A 111 17.12 -22.66 22.75
N SER A 112 15.98 -21.99 22.83
CA SER A 112 14.69 -22.48 22.34
C SER A 112 14.73 -22.86 20.86
N LYS A 113 13.84 -23.78 20.45
CA LYS A 113 13.63 -24.10 19.04
C LYS A 113 13.21 -22.85 18.25
N ALA A 114 12.39 -21.98 18.84
CA ALA A 114 11.93 -20.74 18.21
C ALA A 114 13.10 -19.81 17.87
N ALA A 115 14.03 -19.60 18.81
CA ALA A 115 15.23 -18.81 18.57
C ALA A 115 16.09 -19.40 17.45
N LYS A 116 16.29 -20.72 17.45
CA LYS A 116 17.06 -21.41 16.38
C LYS A 116 16.40 -21.24 15.01
N ASP A 117 15.09 -21.47 14.92
CA ASP A 117 14.32 -21.29 13.68
C ASP A 117 14.38 -19.83 13.17
N ILE A 118 14.29 -18.84 14.07
CA ILE A 118 14.42 -17.41 13.71
C ILE A 118 15.84 -17.14 13.20
N ASN A 119 16.86 -17.55 13.96
CA ASN A 119 18.25 -17.27 13.65
C ASN A 119 18.72 -17.93 12.35
N GLU A 120 18.19 -19.12 12.01
CA GLU A 120 18.40 -19.81 10.73
C GLU A 120 18.01 -18.91 9.55
N ILE A 121 16.96 -18.09 9.72
CA ILE A 121 16.40 -17.23 8.68
C ILE A 121 17.02 -15.83 8.72
N THR A 122 17.25 -15.28 9.92
CA THR A 122 17.77 -13.92 10.09
C THR A 122 19.30 -13.82 10.07
N GLY A 123 20.01 -14.94 10.06
CA GLY A 123 21.46 -14.98 10.25
C GLY A 123 21.87 -14.50 11.65
N GLY A 124 21.00 -14.72 12.66
CA GLY A 124 21.22 -14.25 14.02
C GLY A 124 20.99 -12.75 14.25
N GLN A 125 20.56 -12.02 13.21
CA GLN A 125 20.20 -10.61 13.34
C GLN A 125 18.86 -10.44 14.08
N PRO A 126 18.69 -9.38 14.89
CA PRO A 126 17.42 -9.06 15.51
C PRO A 126 16.35 -8.75 14.45
N VAL A 127 15.13 -9.26 14.65
CA VAL A 127 13.97 -8.84 13.87
C VAL A 127 13.62 -7.42 14.28
N GLN A 128 13.61 -6.49 13.33
CA GLN A 128 13.28 -5.09 13.62
C GLN A 128 11.77 -4.95 13.80
N PHE A 129 11.36 -4.16 14.78
CA PHE A 129 9.99 -3.68 14.88
C PHE A 129 9.94 -2.17 14.61
N ARG A 130 8.88 -1.74 13.93
CA ARG A 130 8.55 -0.32 13.74
C ARG A 130 7.08 -0.15 14.02
N GLU A 131 6.77 0.82 14.85
CA GLU A 131 5.41 1.20 15.17
C GLU A 131 4.53 0.08 15.75
N GLY A 132 5.16 -0.93 16.37
CA GLY A 132 4.49 -2.12 16.91
C GLY A 132 4.44 -3.30 15.93
N PHE A 133 4.83 -3.11 14.67
CA PHE A 133 4.80 -4.14 13.63
C PHE A 133 6.19 -4.73 13.37
N PRO A 134 6.30 -6.06 13.16
CA PRO A 134 7.55 -6.67 12.76
C PRO A 134 7.87 -6.36 11.30
N VAL A 135 9.12 -6.00 11.03
CA VAL A 135 9.62 -5.73 9.67
C VAL A 135 10.14 -7.04 9.07
N PHE A 136 9.27 -7.78 8.37
CA PHE A 136 9.64 -9.02 7.68
C PHE A 136 10.12 -8.82 6.24
N THR A 137 9.99 -7.61 5.68
CA THR A 137 10.38 -7.28 4.31
C THR A 137 11.75 -7.81 3.87
N PRO A 138 12.83 -7.76 4.68
CA PRO A 138 14.14 -8.30 4.28
C PRO A 138 14.14 -9.82 4.04
N TYR A 139 13.17 -10.54 4.63
CA TYR A 139 13.04 -12.00 4.55
C TYR A 139 11.89 -12.43 3.63
N ALA A 140 11.19 -11.47 3.01
CA ALA A 140 10.07 -11.75 2.12
C ALA A 140 10.58 -12.27 0.76
N LYS A 141 10.12 -13.46 0.36
CA LYS A 141 10.42 -14.04 -0.96
C LYS A 141 9.67 -13.35 -2.08
N LYS A 142 8.49 -12.80 -1.80
CA LYS A 142 7.66 -12.10 -2.77
C LYS A 142 6.77 -11.08 -2.07
N ARG A 143 6.51 -9.96 -2.75
CA ARG A 143 5.57 -8.92 -2.31
C ARG A 143 4.55 -8.68 -3.41
N VAL A 144 3.28 -8.65 -3.05
CA VAL A 144 2.17 -8.39 -3.97
C VAL A 144 1.19 -7.44 -3.33
N GLU A 145 0.52 -6.65 -4.16
CA GLU A 145 -0.52 -5.74 -3.71
C GLU A 145 -1.89 -6.33 -4.02
N ILE A 146 -2.78 -6.33 -3.04
CA ILE A 146 -4.16 -6.80 -3.17
C ILE A 146 -5.11 -5.78 -2.55
N ASN A 147 -6.41 -5.96 -2.77
CA ASN A 147 -7.41 -5.25 -1.98
C ASN A 147 -7.65 -6.05 -0.70
N MET A 148 -6.83 -5.80 0.33
CA MET A 148 -6.94 -6.54 1.60
C MET A 148 -8.31 -6.33 2.22
N ARG A 149 -8.88 -7.42 2.70
CA ARG A 149 -10.14 -7.46 3.44
C ARG A 149 -9.91 -7.68 4.94
N GLY A 150 -8.73 -8.16 5.31
CA GLY A 150 -8.40 -8.54 6.68
C GLY A 150 -8.66 -10.02 6.96
N ASP A 151 -9.29 -10.75 6.04
CA ASP A 151 -9.56 -12.17 6.17
C ASP A 151 -8.48 -13.01 5.46
N HIS A 152 -7.95 -14.00 6.18
CA HIS A 152 -6.85 -14.82 5.66
C HIS A 152 -7.20 -15.59 4.38
N TYR A 153 -8.42 -16.10 4.25
CA TYR A 153 -8.77 -16.97 3.14
C TYR A 153 -8.77 -16.22 1.80
N HIS A 154 -9.52 -15.12 1.71
CA HIS A 154 -9.60 -14.33 0.48
C HIS A 154 -8.30 -13.59 0.22
N ASP A 155 -7.67 -13.01 1.25
CA ASP A 155 -6.43 -12.27 1.06
C ASP A 155 -5.29 -13.19 0.60
N PHE A 156 -5.20 -14.42 1.13
CA PHE A 156 -4.17 -15.36 0.68
C PHE A 156 -4.46 -15.84 -0.74
N LYS A 157 -5.73 -16.06 -1.08
CA LYS A 157 -6.15 -16.43 -2.43
C LYS A 157 -5.82 -15.33 -3.45
N ASP A 158 -6.16 -14.09 -3.14
CA ASP A 158 -5.85 -12.93 -3.98
C ASP A 158 -4.34 -12.71 -4.09
N ALA A 159 -3.59 -12.91 -2.99
CA ALA A 159 -2.13 -12.81 -2.99
C ALA A 159 -1.47 -13.89 -3.85
N ASN A 160 -1.92 -15.15 -3.73
CA ASN A 160 -1.45 -16.26 -4.57
C ASN A 160 -1.74 -16.00 -6.04
N LYS A 161 -2.93 -15.53 -6.38
CA LYS A 161 -3.30 -15.16 -7.75
C LYS A 161 -2.43 -14.03 -8.27
N ALA A 162 -2.24 -12.96 -7.49
CA ALA A 162 -1.35 -11.84 -7.84
C ALA A 162 0.11 -12.27 -7.97
N ALA A 163 0.53 -13.27 -7.21
CA ALA A 163 1.87 -13.86 -7.26
C ALA A 163 2.04 -14.90 -8.39
N GLY A 164 0.98 -15.31 -9.08
CA GLY A 164 1.05 -16.35 -10.11
C GLY A 164 1.18 -17.76 -9.55
N PHE A 165 0.74 -18.01 -8.31
CA PHE A 165 0.67 -19.35 -7.71
C PHE A 165 -0.68 -20.06 -7.96
N GLY A 166 -1.60 -19.40 -8.67
CA GLY A 166 -2.92 -19.93 -9.01
C GLY A 166 -4.04 -19.42 -8.11
N ASP A 167 -5.24 -19.96 -8.31
CA ASP A 167 -6.47 -19.55 -7.61
C ASP A 167 -6.72 -20.41 -6.36
N THR A 168 -5.73 -20.44 -5.44
CA THR A 168 -5.77 -21.21 -4.19
C THR A 168 -5.48 -20.33 -2.99
N ALA A 169 -6.06 -20.63 -1.82
CA ALA A 169 -5.75 -19.95 -0.57
C ALA A 169 -4.48 -20.50 0.12
N GLU A 170 -3.97 -21.65 -0.33
CA GLU A 170 -2.80 -22.27 0.30
C GLU A 170 -1.50 -21.59 -0.19
N PRO A 171 -0.68 -20.99 0.70
CA PRO A 171 0.60 -20.42 0.32
C PRO A 171 1.61 -21.54 -0.05
N PRO A 172 2.66 -21.23 -0.82
CA PRO A 172 3.73 -22.18 -1.10
C PRO A 172 4.30 -22.84 0.17
N LYS A 173 4.58 -24.14 0.10
CA LYS A 173 5.07 -24.94 1.25
C LYS A 173 6.23 -24.26 1.98
N GLY A 174 6.09 -24.12 3.30
CA GLY A 174 7.09 -23.50 4.19
C GLY A 174 7.01 -21.98 4.27
N PHE A 175 6.06 -21.36 3.57
CA PHE A 175 5.81 -19.92 3.58
C PHE A 175 4.40 -19.61 4.06
N THR A 176 4.19 -18.38 4.50
CA THR A 176 2.88 -17.81 4.77
C THR A 176 2.84 -16.41 4.21
N TRP A 177 1.64 -15.95 3.85
CA TRP A 177 1.44 -14.53 3.60
C TRP A 177 1.34 -13.78 4.92
N HIS A 178 2.08 -12.69 5.02
CA HIS A 178 2.01 -11.71 6.08
C HIS A 178 1.36 -10.44 5.54
N HIS A 179 0.31 -9.98 6.20
CA HIS A 179 -0.31 -8.69 5.91
C HIS A 179 0.61 -7.56 6.39
N HIS A 180 1.15 -6.77 5.48
CA HIS A 180 1.93 -5.58 5.83
C HIS A 180 1.02 -4.49 6.40
N GLU A 181 1.54 -3.67 7.30
CA GLU A 181 0.80 -2.59 7.99
C GLU A 181 0.33 -1.45 7.07
N ASP A 182 0.66 -1.48 5.78
CA ASP A 182 0.20 -0.49 4.80
C ASP A 182 -1.24 -0.75 4.29
N GLY A 183 -1.83 -1.89 4.69
CA GLY A 183 -3.20 -2.26 4.36
C GLY A 183 -3.43 -2.65 2.90
N VAL A 184 -2.36 -2.84 2.10
CA VAL A 184 -2.46 -3.24 0.68
C VAL A 184 -1.42 -4.27 0.26
N THR A 185 -0.30 -4.40 0.96
CA THR A 185 0.82 -5.28 0.59
C THR A 185 0.83 -6.60 1.36
N MET A 186 0.79 -7.72 0.64
CA MET A 186 1.04 -9.05 1.22
C MET A 186 2.50 -9.44 0.98
N GLU A 187 3.17 -9.90 2.03
CA GLU A 187 4.56 -10.38 1.98
C GLU A 187 4.61 -11.89 2.18
N LEU A 188 5.17 -12.63 1.22
CA LEU A 188 5.38 -14.06 1.35
C LEU A 188 6.64 -14.29 2.17
N VAL A 189 6.48 -14.67 3.42
CA VAL A 189 7.58 -14.82 4.39
C VAL A 189 7.71 -16.27 4.86
N PRO A 190 8.90 -16.71 5.28
CA PRO A 190 9.07 -18.03 5.89
C PRO A 190 8.10 -18.24 7.06
N GLN A 191 7.31 -19.30 7.02
CA GLN A 191 6.30 -19.60 8.04
C GLN A 191 6.92 -19.78 9.42
N LYS A 192 8.12 -20.37 9.50
CA LYS A 192 8.88 -20.53 10.75
C LYS A 192 9.23 -19.17 11.39
N LEU A 193 9.64 -18.18 10.58
CA LEU A 193 9.95 -16.84 11.10
C LEU A 193 8.67 -16.21 11.65
N HIS A 194 7.63 -16.13 10.82
CA HIS A 194 6.36 -15.51 11.16
C HIS A 194 5.73 -16.13 12.43
N ASN A 195 5.76 -17.46 12.56
CA ASN A 195 5.11 -18.16 13.65
C ASN A 195 5.87 -18.10 14.98
N ASN A 196 7.17 -17.81 14.96
CA ASN A 196 8.02 -17.76 16.15
C ASN A 196 8.24 -16.33 16.67
N VAL A 197 7.94 -15.31 15.88
CA VAL A 197 7.98 -13.90 16.30
C VAL A 197 6.61 -13.53 16.91
N LYS A 198 6.27 -14.06 18.09
CA LYS A 198 4.94 -13.88 18.72
C LYS A 198 5.02 -13.22 20.11
N PRO A 199 3.93 -12.57 20.56
CA PRO A 199 2.78 -12.12 19.78
C PRO A 199 3.15 -10.95 18.87
N HIS A 200 2.54 -10.86 17.70
CA HIS A 200 2.67 -9.71 16.81
C HIS A 200 1.35 -9.40 16.11
N THR A 201 1.11 -8.11 15.87
CA THR A 201 0.07 -7.66 14.95
C THR A 201 0.66 -7.49 13.56
N GLY A 202 -0.09 -7.88 12.54
CA GLY A 202 0.13 -7.49 11.15
C GLY A 202 -1.00 -6.60 10.64
N GLY A 203 -0.94 -6.21 9.38
CA GLY A 203 -1.96 -5.37 8.72
C GLY A 203 -3.34 -6.00 8.57
N ALA A 204 -3.54 -7.27 8.91
CA ALA A 204 -4.84 -7.95 8.82
C ALA A 204 -5.92 -7.22 9.64
N SER A 205 -5.61 -6.89 10.90
CA SER A 205 -6.50 -6.15 11.79
C SER A 205 -6.84 -4.74 11.28
N ILE A 206 -5.87 -4.06 10.67
CA ILE A 206 -6.07 -2.74 10.05
C ILE A 206 -6.99 -2.87 8.83
N ALA A 207 -6.77 -3.90 8.00
CA ALA A 207 -7.58 -4.14 6.81
C ALA A 207 -9.02 -4.52 7.17
N GLU A 208 -9.24 -5.29 8.24
CA GLU A 208 -10.56 -5.64 8.75
C GLU A 208 -11.33 -4.39 9.22
N GLU A 209 -10.70 -3.53 10.03
CA GLU A 209 -11.29 -2.26 10.50
C GLU A 209 -11.60 -1.31 9.33
N LEU A 210 -10.69 -1.19 8.36
CA LEU A 210 -10.93 -0.39 7.15
C LEU A 210 -11.97 -1.01 6.22
N SER A 211 -12.22 -2.32 6.28
CA SER A 211 -13.25 -2.98 5.47
C SER A 211 -14.63 -2.83 6.09
N SER A 212 -14.73 -2.86 7.42
CA SER A 212 -16.01 -2.71 8.14
C SER A 212 -16.57 -1.29 8.06
N ASP A 213 -15.72 -0.26 8.06
CA ASP A 213 -16.14 1.14 7.93
C ASP A 213 -16.65 1.52 6.53
N VAL A 214 -16.33 0.71 5.50
CA VAL A 214 -16.69 1.00 4.11
C VAL A 214 -17.97 0.26 3.66
N GLY A 215 -18.54 -0.61 4.50
CA GLY A 215 -19.83 -1.24 4.23
C GLY A 215 -19.88 -1.96 2.88
N TYR A 216 -19.21 -3.12 2.79
CA TYR A 216 -19.39 -4.10 1.72
C TYR A 216 -20.09 -5.35 2.25
#